data_AF-A0A024H070-F1
#
_entry.id   AF-A0A024H070-F1
#
_cell.length_a   1.000
_cell.length_b   1.000
_cell.length_c   1.000
_cell.angle_alpha   90.00
_cell.angle_beta   90.00
_cell.angle_gamma   90.00
#
_symmetry.space_group_name_H-M   'P 1'
#
loop_
_entity.id
_entity.type
_entity.pdbx_description
1 polymer ?
#
loop_
_entity_poly.entity_id
_entity_poly.type
_entity_poly.pdbx_seq_one_letter_code
_entity_poly.pdbx_strand_id
1 'polypeptide(L)'
;MGARWIFDGHIAGIGTASGLRAVVGIWDSSPFGPFADVMVQEPSGHRLLLAPTQDVAGFISGTYSFDEVLVVGVAARLEHRALAVDAGPLAIRARLGGRTLLGRTLRAVPRPLAVHPRWLGTISPIAGLLSGGSRTAGTAGSGRREFYGVSDLHAIASAVVRWNGTDAGALAPIAPAVTFGFSSVPPRPGLARVRTTIMEA
;
A
#
# COMPACT_ATOMS: atom_id res chain seq x y z
N MET A 1 -27.60 -5.00 4.95
CA MET A 1 -26.52 -4.75 3.98
C MET A 1 -25.38 -4.15 4.77
N GLY A 2 -24.28 -4.86 4.97
CA GLY A 2 -23.13 -4.37 5.74
C GLY A 2 -22.52 -3.10 5.14
N ALA A 3 -21.80 -2.34 5.95
CA ALA A 3 -21.16 -1.12 5.51
C ALA A 3 -20.11 -1.40 4.41
N ARG A 4 -19.98 -0.46 3.47
CA ARG A 4 -19.04 -0.55 2.34
C ARG A 4 -18.21 0.72 2.26
N TRP A 5 -16.90 0.55 2.25
CA TRP A 5 -15.93 1.63 2.10
C TRP A 5 -15.12 1.44 0.81
N ILE A 6 -14.86 2.53 0.10
CA ILE A 6 -14.11 2.52 -1.16
C ILE A 6 -12.99 3.55 -1.06
N PHE A 7 -11.76 3.09 -1.29
CA PHE A 7 -10.57 3.92 -1.35
C PHE A 7 -10.01 3.84 -2.77
N ASP A 8 -9.84 4.98 -3.42
CA ASP A 8 -9.31 5.07 -4.79
C ASP A 8 -8.05 5.92 -4.75
N GLY A 9 -6.93 5.36 -5.23
CA GLY A 9 -5.63 5.91 -4.89
C GLY A 9 -4.46 5.14 -5.47
N HIS A 10 -3.31 5.35 -4.86
CA HIS A 10 -2.08 4.62 -5.16
C HIS A 10 -1.53 3.98 -3.89
N ILE A 11 -0.86 2.85 -4.07
CA ILE A 11 -0.07 2.22 -3.01
C ILE A 11 1.37 2.10 -3.50
N ALA A 12 2.32 2.63 -2.73
CA ALA A 12 3.74 2.43 -2.96
C ALA A 12 4.29 1.40 -1.99
N GLY A 13 4.97 0.36 -2.49
CA GLY A 13 5.78 -0.54 -1.67
C GLY A 13 7.26 -0.20 -1.83
N ILE A 14 7.97 0.00 -0.72
CA ILE A 14 9.40 0.35 -0.70
C ILE A 14 10.12 -0.52 0.34
N GLY A 15 11.25 -1.11 -0.06
CA GLY A 15 12.18 -1.80 0.82
C GLY A 15 13.55 -1.11 0.77
N THR A 16 14.33 -1.26 1.84
CA THR A 16 15.64 -0.61 1.99
C THR A 16 16.69 -1.61 2.50
N ALA A 17 17.96 -1.32 2.28
CA ALA A 17 19.07 -2.19 2.68
C ALA A 17 19.20 -2.38 4.20
N SER A 18 18.69 -1.44 5.01
CA SER A 18 18.62 -1.61 6.47
C SER A 18 17.63 -2.70 6.90
N GLY A 19 16.72 -3.13 6.02
CA GLY A 19 15.60 -4.02 6.34
C GLY A 19 14.29 -3.29 6.64
N LEU A 20 14.29 -1.95 6.66
CA LEU A 20 13.09 -1.14 6.79
C LEU A 20 12.23 -1.27 5.52
N ARG A 21 10.95 -1.55 5.72
CA ARG A 21 9.94 -1.71 4.67
C ARG A 21 8.79 -0.76 4.93
N ALA A 22 8.37 -0.03 3.91
CA ALA A 22 7.27 0.93 4.00
C ALA A 22 6.24 0.67 2.92
N VAL A 23 4.97 0.74 3.30
CA VAL A 23 3.81 0.73 2.39
C VAL A 23 3.10 2.07 2.56
N VAL A 24 3.10 2.88 1.51
CA VAL A 24 2.49 4.22 1.52
C VAL A 24 1.17 4.17 0.78
N GLY A 25 0.07 4.47 1.48
CA GLY A 25 -1.23 4.73 0.88
C GLY A 25 -1.37 6.20 0.49
N ILE A 26 -1.81 6.47 -0.74
CA ILE A 26 -2.10 7.82 -1.25
C ILE A 26 -3.51 7.78 -1.82
N TRP A 27 -4.47 8.31 -1.08
CA TRP A 27 -5.88 8.15 -1.38
C TRP A 27 -6.43 9.48 -1.91
N ASP A 28 -6.75 9.50 -3.20
CA ASP A 28 -7.35 10.67 -3.84
C ASP A 28 -8.83 10.82 -3.47
N SER A 29 -9.49 9.69 -3.24
CA SER A 29 -10.90 9.61 -2.84
C SER A 29 -11.10 8.52 -1.81
N SER A 30 -11.70 8.88 -0.67
CA SER A 30 -12.03 7.95 0.40
C SER A 30 -13.22 8.46 1.25
N PRO A 31 -13.79 7.64 2.13
CA PRO A 31 -14.79 8.07 3.11
C PRO A 31 -14.30 9.16 4.08
N PHE A 32 -12.99 9.30 4.24
CA PHE A 32 -12.35 10.30 5.11
C PHE A 32 -11.85 11.54 4.35
N GLY A 33 -12.23 11.67 3.06
CA GLY A 33 -11.62 12.65 2.15
C GLY A 33 -10.26 12.19 1.62
N PRO A 34 -9.52 13.04 0.88
CA PRO A 34 -8.19 12.71 0.41
C PRO A 34 -7.19 12.66 1.57
N PHE A 35 -6.35 11.63 1.65
CA PHE A 35 -5.33 11.50 2.68
C PHE A 35 -4.17 10.59 2.24
N ALA A 36 -3.11 10.56 3.04
CA ALA A 36 -2.05 9.57 2.94
C ALA A 36 -1.80 8.91 4.30
N ASP A 37 -1.39 7.65 4.28
CA ASP A 37 -0.98 6.87 5.45
C ASP A 37 0.28 6.08 5.12
N VAL A 38 1.02 5.65 6.15
CA VAL A 38 2.19 4.82 5.96
C VAL A 38 2.22 3.69 6.97
N MET A 39 2.34 2.47 6.47
CA MET A 39 2.63 1.28 7.28
C MET A 39 4.13 1.00 7.19
N VAL A 40 4.81 0.95 8.33
CA VAL A 40 6.26 0.70 8.41
C VAL A 40 6.50 -0.61 9.14
N GLN A 41 7.38 -1.44 8.60
CA GLN A 41 7.91 -2.59 9.31
C GLN A 41 9.42 -2.46 9.42
N GLU A 42 9.89 -2.33 10.66
CA GLU A 42 11.29 -2.17 10.98
C GLU A 42 12.07 -3.48 10.75
N PRO A 43 13.41 -3.43 10.73
CA PRO A 43 14.25 -4.63 10.61
C PRO A 43 14.01 -5.63 11.74
N SER A 44 13.66 -5.14 12.94
CA SER A 44 13.27 -5.96 14.10
C SER A 44 11.96 -6.75 13.89
N GLY A 45 11.18 -6.39 12.87
CA GLY A 45 9.84 -6.93 12.63
C GLY A 45 8.72 -6.08 13.23
N HIS A 46 9.04 -5.08 14.05
CA HIS A 46 8.08 -4.17 14.67
C HIS A 46 7.27 -3.40 13.61
N ARG A 47 5.94 -3.38 13.75
CA ARG A 47 4.98 -2.83 12.79
C ARG A 47 4.35 -1.55 13.32
N LEU A 48 4.52 -0.47 12.58
CA LEU A 48 3.96 0.83 12.91
C LEU A 48 2.95 1.28 11.85
N LEU A 49 1.88 1.92 12.31
CA LEU A 49 1.01 2.73 11.46
C LEU A 49 1.28 4.21 11.72
N LEU A 50 1.56 4.97 10.65
CA LEU A 50 1.61 6.43 10.66
C LEU A 50 0.34 6.94 9.96
N ALA A 51 -0.56 7.56 10.73
CA ALA A 51 -1.86 8.00 10.23
C ALA A 51 -2.07 9.51 10.47
N PRO A 52 -2.77 10.22 9.56
CA PRO A 52 -2.92 11.67 9.63
C PRO A 52 -3.90 12.13 10.71
N THR A 53 -4.87 11.30 11.08
CA THR A 53 -5.92 11.61 12.07
C THR A 53 -6.27 10.37 12.88
N GLN A 54 -6.92 10.58 14.03
CA GLN A 54 -7.41 9.49 14.88
C GLN A 54 -8.44 8.60 14.17
N ASP A 55 -9.34 9.18 13.38
CA ASP A 55 -10.38 8.42 12.65
C ASP A 55 -9.76 7.47 11.61
N VAL A 56 -8.77 7.95 10.85
CA VAL A 56 -8.03 7.13 9.88
C VAL A 56 -7.24 6.04 10.61
N ALA A 57 -6.56 6.39 11.71
CA ALA A 57 -5.83 5.44 12.53
C ALA A 57 -6.72 4.32 13.06
N GLY A 58 -7.89 4.66 13.62
CA GLY A 58 -8.86 3.69 14.13
C GLY A 58 -9.41 2.77 13.04
N PHE A 59 -9.71 3.32 11.86
CA PHE A 59 -10.22 2.52 10.74
C PHE A 59 -9.18 1.51 10.23
N ILE A 60 -7.94 1.95 10.00
CA ILE A 60 -6.87 1.12 9.46
C ILE A 60 -6.45 0.06 10.48
N SER A 61 -6.29 0.42 11.75
CA SER A 61 -5.96 -0.53 12.83
C SER A 61 -7.10 -1.52 13.14
N GLY A 62 -8.34 -1.20 12.77
CA GLY A 62 -9.43 -2.18 12.80
C GLY A 62 -9.37 -3.23 11.70
N THR A 63 -8.55 -2.98 10.67
CA THR A 63 -8.44 -3.78 9.43
C THR A 63 -7.14 -4.59 9.39
N TYR A 64 -6.04 -4.01 9.89
CA TYR A 64 -4.68 -4.58 9.94
C TYR A 64 -4.12 -4.59 11.36
N SER A 65 -3.03 -5.33 11.57
CA SER A 65 -2.37 -5.46 12.86
C SER A 65 -1.06 -4.68 12.91
N PHE A 66 -0.95 -3.82 13.92
CA PHE A 66 0.24 -3.02 14.22
C PHE A 66 0.61 -3.19 15.69
N ASP A 67 1.91 -3.09 15.96
CA ASP A 67 2.46 -3.10 17.31
C ASP A 67 2.43 -1.67 17.90
N GLU A 68 2.52 -0.65 17.04
CA GLU A 68 2.42 0.76 17.40
C GLU A 68 1.60 1.56 16.37
N VAL A 69 0.87 2.58 16.84
CA VAL A 69 0.10 3.50 15.99
C VAL A 69 0.44 4.93 16.38
N LEU A 70 0.95 5.70 15.43
CA LEU A 70 1.33 7.10 15.60
C LEU A 70 0.41 7.99 14.75
N VAL A 71 -0.30 8.90 15.41
CA VAL A 71 -1.05 9.94 14.72
C VAL A 71 -0.15 11.15 14.53
N VAL A 72 0.29 11.36 13.28
CA VAL A 72 1.26 12.38 12.88
C VAL A 72 0.81 13.03 11.57
N GLY A 73 1.32 14.22 11.26
CA GLY A 73 1.12 14.78 9.93
C GLY A 73 1.71 13.87 8.86
N VAL A 74 0.87 13.41 7.91
CA VAL A 74 1.29 12.60 6.77
C VAL A 74 0.99 13.36 5.49
N ALA A 75 2.04 13.81 4.81
CA ALA A 75 1.96 14.48 3.52
C ALA A 75 2.60 13.60 2.45
N ALA A 76 1.86 13.31 1.38
CA ALA A 76 2.37 12.62 0.20
C ALA A 76 2.06 13.42 -1.07
N ARG A 77 3.05 13.55 -1.96
CA ARG A 77 2.90 14.17 -3.28
C ARG A 77 3.39 13.21 -4.35
N LEU A 78 2.54 12.94 -5.33
CA LEU A 78 2.81 12.09 -6.47
C LEU A 78 2.65 12.91 -7.75
N GLU A 79 3.77 13.35 -8.34
CA GLU A 79 3.77 14.26 -9.49
C GLU A 79 4.92 13.93 -10.45
N HIS A 80 4.71 14.04 -11.77
CA HIS A 80 5.76 13.98 -12.78
C HIS A 80 6.76 12.81 -12.63
N ARG A 81 6.29 11.66 -12.13
CA ARG A 81 7.10 10.46 -11.84
C ARG A 81 8.02 10.57 -10.61
N ALA A 82 7.71 11.45 -9.68
CA ALA A 82 8.31 11.52 -8.37
C ALA A 82 7.25 11.26 -7.28
N LEU A 83 7.68 10.61 -6.21
CA LEU A 83 6.92 10.44 -4.99
C LEU A 83 7.72 11.09 -3.85
N ALA A 84 7.11 12.04 -3.16
CA ALA A 84 7.63 12.62 -1.93
C ALA A 84 6.66 12.33 -0.79
N VAL A 85 7.18 11.83 0.34
CA VAL A 85 6.40 11.55 1.55
C VAL A 85 7.12 12.11 2.75
N ASP A 86 6.39 12.81 3.61
CA ASP A 86 6.83 13.28 4.92
C ASP A 86 5.77 12.84 5.95
N ALA A 87 6.15 11.97 6.88
CA ALA A 87 5.25 11.31 7.81
C ALA A 87 5.94 11.14 9.17
N GLY A 88 6.05 12.23 9.94
CA GLY A 88 6.72 12.22 11.25
C GLY A 88 8.15 11.65 11.18
N PRO A 89 8.43 10.46 11.74
CA PRO A 89 9.75 9.83 11.70
C PRO A 89 10.23 9.42 10.31
N LEU A 90 9.33 9.32 9.33
CA LEU A 90 9.64 8.83 7.99
C LEU A 90 9.68 9.97 6.97
N ALA A 91 10.73 9.99 6.15
CA ALA A 91 10.79 10.80 4.94
C ALA A 91 11.22 9.95 3.75
N ILE A 92 10.50 10.04 2.64
CA ILE A 92 10.77 9.31 1.39
C ILE A 92 10.85 10.31 0.25
N ARG A 93 11.89 10.18 -0.59
CA ARG A 93 11.98 10.83 -1.89
C ARG A 93 12.31 9.77 -2.93
N ALA A 94 11.36 9.46 -3.80
CA ALA A 94 11.45 8.37 -4.76
C ALA A 94 11.20 8.85 -6.19
N ARG A 95 11.82 8.17 -7.15
CA ARG A 95 11.60 8.36 -8.59
C ARG A 95 11.00 7.10 -9.19
N LEU A 96 9.95 7.27 -9.99
CA LEU A 96 9.26 6.17 -10.65
C LEU A 96 9.95 5.77 -11.95
N GLY A 97 10.31 4.51 -12.03
CA GLY A 97 10.75 3.84 -13.24
C GLY A 97 9.62 3.57 -14.21
N GLY A 98 9.95 2.84 -15.28
CA GLY A 98 8.99 2.45 -16.31
C GLY A 98 7.81 1.67 -15.75
N ARG A 99 6.71 1.67 -16.49
CA ARG A 99 5.60 0.76 -16.25
C ARG A 99 6.08 -0.67 -16.40
N THR A 100 5.76 -1.51 -15.42
CA THR A 100 6.13 -2.93 -15.43
C THR A 100 5.36 -3.69 -16.51
N LEU A 101 5.81 -4.89 -16.89
CA LEU A 101 5.06 -5.75 -17.81
C LEU A 101 3.65 -6.04 -17.27
N LEU A 102 3.53 -6.30 -15.97
CA LEU A 102 2.24 -6.47 -15.29
C LEU A 102 1.38 -5.20 -15.37
N GLY A 103 1.97 -4.02 -15.19
CA GLY A 103 1.24 -2.76 -15.35
C GLY A 103 0.69 -2.57 -16.77
N ARG A 104 1.40 -3.04 -17.80
CA ARG A 104 0.93 -3.00 -19.20
C ARG A 104 -0.27 -3.93 -19.43
N THR A 105 -0.24 -5.15 -18.89
CA THR A 105 -1.35 -6.11 -19.05
C THR A 105 -2.57 -5.67 -18.26
N LEU A 106 -2.40 -5.15 -17.04
CA LEU A 106 -3.50 -4.64 -16.22
C LEU A 106 -4.24 -3.49 -16.89
N ARG A 107 -3.53 -2.63 -17.64
CA ARG A 107 -4.14 -1.52 -18.39
C ARG A 107 -5.03 -1.98 -19.54
N ALA A 108 -4.85 -3.21 -20.03
CA ALA A 108 -5.74 -3.78 -21.05
C ALA A 108 -7.10 -4.16 -20.47
N VAL A 109 -7.19 -4.35 -19.15
CA VAL A 109 -8.47 -4.61 -18.46
C VAL A 109 -9.19 -3.28 -18.26
N PRO A 110 -10.43 -3.13 -18.76
CA PRO A 110 -11.22 -1.93 -18.51
C PRO A 110 -11.32 -1.64 -17.01
N ARG A 111 -11.06 -0.38 -16.61
CA ARG A 111 -11.04 0.02 -15.20
C ARG A 111 -12.27 -0.43 -14.40
N PRO A 112 -13.52 -0.38 -14.91
CA PRO A 112 -14.69 -0.86 -14.17
C PRO A 112 -14.59 -2.33 -13.78
N LEU A 113 -14.01 -3.18 -14.64
CA LEU A 113 -13.79 -4.61 -14.37
C LEU A 113 -12.61 -4.82 -13.42
N ALA A 114 -11.51 -4.11 -13.66
CA ALA A 114 -10.28 -4.21 -12.85
C ALA A 114 -10.48 -3.85 -11.37
N VAL A 115 -11.58 -3.18 -11.02
CA VAL A 115 -11.90 -2.80 -9.64
C VAL A 115 -13.19 -3.42 -9.11
N HIS A 116 -13.85 -4.29 -9.89
CA HIS A 116 -15.13 -4.87 -9.51
C HIS A 116 -14.93 -5.99 -8.47
N PRO A 117 -15.52 -5.93 -7.27
CA PRO A 117 -15.26 -6.92 -6.21
C PRO A 117 -15.49 -8.38 -6.61
N ARG A 118 -16.53 -8.66 -7.42
CA ARG A 118 -16.77 -10.03 -7.92
C ARG A 118 -15.66 -10.52 -8.84
N TRP A 119 -15.14 -9.66 -9.72
CA TRP A 119 -14.03 -9.99 -10.60
C TRP A 119 -12.75 -10.25 -9.81
N LEU A 120 -12.47 -9.37 -8.84
CA LEU A 120 -11.29 -9.47 -7.96
C LEU A 120 -11.32 -10.72 -7.08
N GLY A 121 -12.50 -11.11 -6.59
CA GLY A 121 -12.67 -12.38 -5.89
C GLY A 121 -12.32 -13.57 -6.78
N THR A 122 -12.73 -13.55 -8.06
CA THR A 122 -12.46 -14.62 -9.02
C THR A 122 -10.97 -14.73 -9.39
N ILE A 123 -10.27 -13.61 -9.57
CA ILE A 123 -8.86 -13.63 -10.01
C ILE A 123 -7.84 -13.69 -8.86
N SER A 124 -8.28 -13.61 -7.60
CA SER A 124 -7.40 -13.56 -6.41
C SER A 124 -6.37 -14.70 -6.29
N PRO A 125 -6.73 -15.97 -6.57
CA PRO A 125 -5.75 -17.05 -6.57
C PRO A 125 -4.63 -16.83 -7.60
N ILE A 126 -5.00 -16.35 -8.79
CA ILE A 126 -4.08 -16.13 -9.92
C ILE A 126 -3.17 -14.93 -9.63
N ALA A 127 -3.68 -13.87 -9.02
CA ALA A 127 -2.88 -12.73 -8.58
C ALA A 127 -1.87 -13.11 -7.48
N GLY A 128 -2.24 -13.98 -6.55
CA GLY A 128 -1.34 -14.53 -5.52
C GLY A 128 -0.12 -15.23 -6.12
N LEU A 129 -0.35 -16.02 -7.16
CA LEU A 129 0.69 -16.77 -7.89
C LEU A 129 1.62 -15.87 -8.71
N LEU A 130 1.08 -14.85 -9.39
CA LEU A 130 1.85 -14.02 -10.33
C LEU A 130 2.65 -12.89 -9.68
N SER A 131 2.30 -12.47 -8.45
CA SER A 131 2.95 -11.34 -7.76
C SER A 131 3.80 -11.72 -6.56
N GLY A 132 4.06 -13.01 -6.35
CA GLY A 132 4.90 -13.48 -5.23
C GLY A 132 4.20 -13.35 -3.87
N GLY A 133 2.90 -13.66 -3.79
CA GLY A 133 2.16 -13.73 -2.53
C GLY A 133 1.10 -12.64 -2.30
N SER A 134 0.87 -11.71 -3.24
CA SER A 134 -0.17 -10.68 -3.07
C SER A 134 -1.55 -11.19 -3.50
N ARG A 135 -2.53 -11.19 -2.61
CA ARG A 135 -3.92 -11.63 -2.86
C ARG A 135 -4.81 -10.43 -3.19
N THR A 136 -5.70 -10.53 -4.19
CA THR A 136 -6.64 -9.42 -4.53
C THR A 136 -7.95 -9.48 -3.75
N ALA A 137 -8.17 -10.52 -2.95
CA ALA A 137 -9.29 -10.62 -2.02
C ALA A 137 -8.90 -11.45 -0.79
N GLY A 138 -9.35 -11.04 0.39
CA GLY A 138 -9.11 -11.74 1.64
C GLY A 138 -10.01 -11.25 2.77
N THR A 139 -10.04 -11.99 3.86
CA THR A 139 -10.62 -11.53 5.13
C THR A 139 -9.66 -10.56 5.77
N ALA A 140 -10.12 -9.35 6.04
CA ALA A 140 -9.47 -8.42 6.95
C ALA A 140 -9.92 -8.75 8.39
N GLY A 141 -9.26 -8.14 9.38
CA GLY A 141 -9.68 -8.26 10.78
C GLY A 141 -11.16 -7.87 10.98
N SER A 142 -11.75 -8.34 12.09
CA SER A 142 -13.04 -7.85 12.58
C SER A 142 -14.24 -8.10 11.65
N GLY A 143 -14.29 -9.24 10.95
CA GLY A 143 -15.43 -9.61 10.10
C GLY A 143 -15.50 -8.84 8.77
N ARG A 144 -14.44 -8.13 8.39
CA ARG A 144 -14.38 -7.39 7.13
C ARG A 144 -13.78 -8.22 6.00
N ARG A 145 -14.24 -7.98 4.77
CA ARG A 145 -13.68 -8.54 3.55
C ARG A 145 -13.12 -7.42 2.69
N GLU A 146 -11.88 -7.59 2.26
CA GLU A 146 -11.17 -6.60 1.47
C GLU A 146 -10.92 -7.12 0.05
N PHE A 147 -11.08 -6.22 -0.92
CA PHE A 147 -10.83 -6.44 -2.33
C PHE A 147 -9.91 -5.35 -2.88
N TYR A 148 -8.80 -5.76 -3.49
CA TYR A 148 -7.80 -4.87 -4.09
C TYR A 148 -7.82 -4.98 -5.61
N GLY A 149 -8.31 -3.93 -6.27
CA GLY A 149 -8.21 -3.79 -7.72
C GLY A 149 -6.97 -3.03 -8.10
N VAL A 150 -6.06 -3.65 -8.86
CA VAL A 150 -4.87 -3.00 -9.41
C VAL A 150 -5.09 -2.75 -10.90
N SER A 151 -4.87 -1.52 -11.34
CA SER A 151 -5.11 -1.10 -12.74
C SER A 151 -3.88 -0.56 -13.46
N ASP A 152 -2.83 -0.21 -12.71
CA ASP A 152 -1.53 0.17 -13.26
C ASP A 152 -0.44 -0.15 -12.23
N LEU A 153 0.78 -0.40 -12.71
CA LEU A 153 1.94 -0.69 -11.85
C LEU A 153 3.23 -0.16 -12.48
N HIS A 154 3.87 0.76 -11.76
CA HIS A 154 5.18 1.32 -12.08
C HIS A 154 6.24 0.78 -11.13
N ALA A 155 7.47 0.61 -11.62
CA ALA A 155 8.61 0.35 -10.75
C ALA A 155 8.98 1.64 -10.01
N ILE A 156 9.53 1.51 -8.80
CA ILE A 156 10.30 2.59 -8.17
C ILE A 156 11.76 2.37 -8.56
N ALA A 157 12.34 3.30 -9.33
CA ALA A 157 13.68 3.17 -9.87
C ALA A 157 14.75 3.57 -8.86
N SER A 158 14.45 4.54 -8.00
CA SER A 158 15.33 4.98 -6.93
C SER A 158 14.52 5.55 -5.78
N ALA A 159 15.01 5.42 -4.56
CA ALA A 159 14.46 6.11 -3.40
C ALA A 159 15.59 6.47 -2.42
N VAL A 160 15.44 7.62 -1.77
CA VAL A 160 16.12 7.96 -0.53
C VAL A 160 15.06 7.86 0.56
N VAL A 161 15.33 7.04 1.56
CA VAL A 161 14.42 6.79 2.69
C VAL A 161 15.16 7.15 3.96
N ARG A 162 14.55 7.99 4.80
CA ARG A 162 15.07 8.33 6.12
C ARG A 162 14.08 7.93 7.19
N TRP A 163 14.59 7.34 8.26
CA TRP A 163 13.87 6.96 9.47
C TRP A 163 14.53 7.63 10.67
N ASN A 164 13.78 8.41 11.43
CA ASN A 164 14.31 9.22 12.54
C ASN A 164 15.53 10.06 12.13
N GLY A 165 15.46 10.66 10.94
CA GLY A 165 16.55 11.45 10.36
C GLY A 165 17.73 10.65 9.79
N THR A 166 17.80 9.34 10.02
CA THR A 166 18.89 8.47 9.56
C THR A 166 18.56 7.83 8.22
N ASP A 167 19.54 7.77 7.31
CA ASP A 167 19.38 7.09 6.01
C ASP A 167 19.16 5.58 6.21
N ALA A 168 18.08 5.04 5.66
CA ALA A 168 17.69 3.63 5.78
C ALA A 168 18.43 2.73 4.77
N GLY A 169 19.37 3.28 4.01
CA GLY A 169 20.18 2.58 3.03
C GLY A 169 19.56 2.55 1.63
N ALA A 170 20.28 1.91 0.71
CA ALA A 170 19.87 1.80 -0.69
C ALA A 170 18.51 1.11 -0.86
N LEU A 171 17.80 1.45 -1.94
CA LEU A 171 16.57 0.77 -2.34
C LEU A 171 16.84 -0.74 -2.49
N ALA A 172 16.01 -1.57 -1.84
CA ALA A 172 16.17 -3.02 -1.82
C ALA A 172 14.81 -3.72 -2.01
N PRO A 173 14.79 -5.03 -2.31
CA PRO A 173 13.57 -5.81 -2.29
C PRO A 173 12.86 -5.77 -0.93
N ILE A 174 11.54 -5.87 -0.95
CA ILE A 174 10.69 -5.99 0.23
C ILE A 174 10.76 -7.46 0.69
N ALA A 175 11.81 -7.77 1.43
CA ALA A 175 12.10 -9.11 1.93
C ALA A 175 12.60 -9.05 3.39
N PRO A 176 12.03 -9.84 4.32
CA PRO A 176 10.84 -10.68 4.13
C PRO A 176 9.59 -9.85 3.84
N ALA A 177 8.54 -10.50 3.33
CA ALA A 177 7.25 -9.87 3.06
C ALA A 177 6.70 -9.14 4.31
N VAL A 178 5.94 -8.07 4.10
CA VAL A 178 5.35 -7.33 5.23
C VAL A 178 4.18 -8.10 5.85
N THR A 179 3.98 -7.94 7.15
CA THR A 179 3.03 -8.74 7.94
C THR A 179 1.97 -7.89 8.65
N PHE A 180 1.46 -6.85 7.98
CA PHE A 180 0.38 -5.99 8.50
C PHE A 180 -1.00 -6.67 8.40
N GLY A 181 -1.23 -7.48 7.36
CA GLY A 181 -2.54 -8.07 7.06
C GLY A 181 -2.46 -9.37 6.29
N PHE A 182 -3.54 -9.72 5.60
CA PHE A 182 -3.63 -10.98 4.86
C PHE A 182 -2.77 -11.02 3.58
N SER A 183 -2.28 -9.87 3.11
CA SER A 183 -1.48 -9.77 1.89
C SER A 183 -0.32 -8.80 2.09
N SER A 184 0.75 -9.04 1.32
CA SER A 184 1.89 -8.12 1.19
C SER A 184 1.87 -7.45 -0.18
N VAL A 185 2.59 -6.33 -0.30
CA VAL A 185 3.02 -5.78 -1.58
C VAL A 185 4.05 -6.71 -2.26
N PRO A 186 4.21 -6.64 -3.60
CA PRO A 186 5.21 -7.44 -4.31
C PRO A 186 6.65 -7.17 -3.81
N PRO A 187 7.58 -8.14 -3.91
CA PRO A 187 8.95 -7.96 -3.43
C PRO A 187 9.73 -6.84 -4.12
N ARG A 188 9.37 -6.50 -5.37
CA ARG A 188 10.03 -5.39 -6.09
C ARG A 188 9.37 -4.07 -5.73
N PRO A 189 10.14 -3.04 -5.29
CA PRO A 189 9.59 -1.72 -5.03
C PRO A 189 8.84 -1.14 -6.22
N GLY A 190 7.66 -0.59 -5.96
CA GLY A 190 6.74 -0.18 -7.01
C GLY A 190 5.59 0.68 -6.51
N LEU A 191 4.92 1.32 -7.45
CA LEU A 191 3.73 2.13 -7.24
C LEU A 191 2.58 1.56 -8.06
N ALA A 192 1.53 1.12 -7.38
CA ALA A 192 0.32 0.58 -7.96
C ALA A 192 -0.79 1.63 -7.98
N ARG A 193 -1.54 1.75 -9.09
CA ARG A 193 -2.84 2.43 -9.09
C ARG A 193 -3.89 1.44 -8.62
N VAL A 194 -4.57 1.76 -7.52
CA VAL A 194 -5.47 0.84 -6.86
C VAL A 194 -6.86 1.41 -6.59
N ARG A 195 -7.83 0.51 -6.49
CA ARG A 195 -9.07 0.73 -5.76
C ARG A 195 -9.25 -0.39 -4.75
N THR A 196 -9.36 0.00 -3.49
CA THR A 196 -9.65 -0.90 -2.38
C THR A 196 -11.13 -0.80 -2.05
N THR A 197 -11.81 -1.93 -1.95
CA THR A 197 -13.18 -2.02 -1.43
C THR A 197 -13.17 -2.88 -0.18
N ILE A 198 -13.62 -2.31 0.94
CA ILE A 198 -13.80 -3.02 2.21
C ILE A 198 -15.29 -3.15 2.45
N MET A 199 -15.73 -4.36 2.78
CA MET A 199 -17.12 -4.69 3.07
C MET A 199 -17.22 -5.37 4.42
N GLU A 200 -18.16 -4.95 5.24
CA GLU A 200 -18.54 -5.63 6.47
C GLU A 200 -19.46 -6.82 6.14
N ALA A 201 -19.21 -7.97 6.77
CA ALA A 201 -20.01 -9.18 6.60
C ALA A 201 -21.40 -9.05 7.26
#